data_AF-A0A2P2D6T3-F1
#
_entry.id   AF-A0A2P2D6T3-F1
#
_cell.length_a   1.000
_cell.length_b   1.000
_cell.length_c   1.000
_cell.angle_alpha   90.00
_cell.angle_beta   90.00
_cell.angle_gamma   90.00
#
_symmetry.space_group_name_H-M   'P 1'
#
loop_
_entity.id
_entity.type
_entity.pdbx_description
1 polymer ?
#
loop_
_entity_poly.entity_id
_entity_poly.type
_entity_poly.pdbx_seq_one_letter_code
_entity_poly.pdbx_strand_id
1 'polypeptide(L)'
;MGFRELIISAIHRERQREFTKAFNLYKESLNFTQNPKTILKVKNRQAWCQYYIGNTRETLNLFQELQDRFSSHPESRLYYANYLIKVHNYKSAKKILTSAIELFPDQLELYLTLASLLKDTDRSNEAIQVLKQALSQEKLSRGRGIKRKDIWSELGYLYFQRGDYNSALASLKTAMRMDEEETFLHYDMIAQCYLKVSDHKNALKFIDLYIKYFGESDADILVVKARAHAQLQESHLACASLLQAYSMENGLKLSAEDMVDFGPLLQTGFFDTLENVEIDEA
;
A
#
# COMPACT_ATOMS: atom_id res chain seq x y z
N MET A 1 -2.21 38.70 7.17
CA MET A 1 -1.47 37.42 7.13
C MET A 1 -1.02 37.16 5.71
N GLY A 2 0.19 36.63 5.51
CA GLY A 2 0.67 36.23 4.18
C GLY A 2 0.12 34.87 3.74
N PHE A 3 0.21 34.55 2.44
CA PHE A 3 -0.27 33.27 1.87
C PHE A 3 0.18 32.05 2.68
N ARG A 4 1.47 31.97 3.02
CA ARG A 4 2.05 30.84 3.75
C ARG A 4 1.48 30.69 5.16
N GLU A 5 1.25 31.81 5.86
CA GLU A 5 0.68 31.81 7.21
C GLU A 5 -0.77 31.32 7.18
N LEU A 6 -1.56 31.78 6.21
CA LEU A 6 -2.94 31.34 6.01
C LEU A 6 -3.01 29.83 5.75
N ILE A 7 -2.14 29.28 4.91
CA ILE A 7 -2.09 27.85 4.63
C ILE A 7 -1.70 27.04 5.87
N ILE A 8 -0.68 27.47 6.62
CA ILE A 8 -0.25 26.77 7.85
C ILE A 8 -1.38 26.78 8.88
N SER A 9 -2.02 27.93 9.07
CA SER A 9 -3.17 28.07 9.97
C SER A 9 -4.33 27.20 9.53
N ALA A 10 -4.67 27.17 8.23
CA ALA A 10 -5.74 26.34 7.69
C ALA A 10 -5.48 24.84 7.91
N ILE A 11 -4.25 24.36 7.64
CA ILE A 11 -3.85 22.96 7.89
C ILE A 11 -3.93 22.61 9.37
N HIS A 12 -3.51 23.53 10.26
CA HIS A 12 -3.61 23.32 11.70
C HIS A 12 -5.07 23.18 12.15
N ARG A 13 -5.97 24.03 11.64
CA ARG A 13 -7.42 23.97 11.92
C ARG A 13 -8.07 22.71 11.35
N GLU A 14 -7.65 22.27 10.16
CA GLU A 14 -8.07 21.00 9.54
C GLU A 14 -7.73 19.81 10.45
N ARG A 15 -6.50 19.77 11.00
CA ARG A 15 -6.09 18.73 11.96
C ARG A 15 -6.90 18.73 13.25
N GLN A 16 -7.36 19.90 13.69
CA GLN A 16 -8.26 20.06 14.84
C GLN A 16 -9.72 19.75 14.53
N ARG A 17 -10.05 19.31 13.30
CA ARG A 17 -11.42 19.09 12.80
C ARG A 17 -12.29 20.34 12.79
N GLU A 18 -11.69 21.53 12.81
CA GLU A 18 -12.39 22.81 12.70
C GLU A 18 -12.60 23.18 11.21
N PHE A 19 -13.33 22.33 10.47
CA PHE A 19 -13.40 22.38 9.01
C PHE A 19 -13.96 23.68 8.43
N THR A 20 -14.94 24.31 9.09
CA THR A 20 -15.49 25.60 8.65
C THR A 20 -14.45 26.72 8.73
N LYS A 21 -13.65 26.76 9.80
CA LYS A 21 -12.56 27.74 9.95
C LYS A 21 -11.45 27.48 8.94
N ALA A 22 -11.07 26.20 8.76
CA ALA A 22 -10.08 25.80 7.76
C ALA A 22 -10.52 26.19 6.34
N PHE A 23 -11.79 25.94 5.98
CA PHE A 23 -12.35 26.32 4.68
C PHE A 23 -12.24 27.82 4.40
N ASN A 24 -12.59 28.65 5.38
CA ASN A 24 -12.51 30.11 5.26
C ASN A 24 -11.07 30.60 5.10
N LEU A 25 -10.12 30.04 5.86
CA LEU A 25 -8.69 30.36 5.74
C LEU A 25 -8.13 29.95 4.37
N TYR A 26 -8.51 28.78 3.86
CA TYR A 26 -8.16 28.38 2.49
C TYR A 26 -8.75 29.35 1.47
N LYS A 27 -9.99 29.79 1.65
CA LYS A 27 -10.67 30.73 0.73
C LYS A 27 -9.95 32.07 0.69
N GLU A 28 -9.57 32.58 1.85
CA GLU A 28 -8.77 33.80 1.96
C GLU A 28 -7.39 33.64 1.31
N SER A 29 -6.73 32.49 1.52
CA SER A 29 -5.40 32.23 0.95
C SER A 29 -5.38 32.29 -0.58
N LEU A 30 -6.48 31.93 -1.26
CA LEU A 30 -6.55 31.94 -2.72
C LEU A 30 -6.44 33.35 -3.31
N ASN A 31 -6.73 34.40 -2.56
CA ASN A 31 -6.57 35.78 -3.02
C ASN A 31 -5.09 36.19 -3.19
N PHE A 32 -4.17 35.45 -2.59
CA PHE A 32 -2.73 35.75 -2.58
C PHE A 32 -1.92 34.89 -3.55
N THR A 33 -2.56 34.06 -4.38
CA THR A 33 -1.86 33.20 -5.34
C THR A 33 -2.60 33.12 -6.68
N GLN A 34 -1.82 33.17 -7.77
CA GLN A 34 -2.31 32.97 -9.13
C GLN A 34 -1.76 31.67 -9.76
N ASN A 35 -0.93 30.92 -9.02
CA ASN A 35 -0.31 29.71 -9.55
C ASN A 35 -1.35 28.57 -9.67
N PRO A 36 -1.62 28.04 -10.89
CA PRO A 36 -2.66 27.02 -11.10
C PRO A 36 -2.48 25.76 -10.24
N LYS A 37 -1.26 25.25 -10.11
CA LYS A 37 -0.97 24.04 -9.31
C LYS A 37 -1.20 24.28 -7.82
N THR A 38 -0.85 25.46 -7.32
CA THR A 38 -1.10 25.85 -5.92
C THR A 38 -2.60 25.99 -5.67
N ILE A 39 -3.32 26.69 -6.57
CA ILE A 39 -4.77 26.85 -6.47
C ILE A 39 -5.47 25.50 -6.46
N LEU A 40 -5.08 24.59 -7.35
CA LEU A 40 -5.64 23.23 -7.44
C LEU A 40 -5.50 22.46 -6.11
N LYS A 41 -4.31 22.50 -5.49
CA LYS A 41 -4.07 21.87 -4.18
C LYS A 41 -4.89 22.47 -3.05
N VAL A 42 -5.00 23.81 -3.01
CA VAL A 42 -5.77 24.51 -1.98
C VAL A 42 -7.27 24.25 -2.13
N LYS A 43 -7.79 24.33 -3.37
CA LYS A 43 -9.19 24.02 -3.66
C LYS A 43 -9.56 22.57 -3.36
N ASN A 44 -8.66 21.61 -3.60
CA ASN A 44 -8.86 20.22 -3.17
C ASN A 44 -9.06 20.13 -1.65
N ARG A 45 -8.22 20.81 -0.84
CA ARG A 45 -8.39 20.85 0.62
C ARG A 45 -9.70 21.52 1.04
N GLN A 46 -10.13 22.57 0.33
CA GLN A 46 -11.44 23.19 0.56
C GLN A 46 -12.59 22.23 0.30
N ALA A 47 -12.55 21.48 -0.80
CA ALA A 47 -13.57 20.50 -1.14
C ALA A 47 -13.68 19.41 -0.07
N TRP A 48 -12.55 18.93 0.46
CA TRP A 48 -12.52 18.01 1.61
C TRP A 48 -13.07 18.64 2.89
N CYS A 49 -12.79 19.91 3.18
CA CYS A 49 -13.42 20.58 4.32
C CYS A 49 -14.94 20.60 4.18
N GLN A 50 -15.48 20.93 2.99
CA GLN A 50 -16.93 20.90 2.74
C GLN A 50 -17.53 19.50 2.88
N TYR A 51 -16.78 18.47 2.46
CA TYR A 51 -17.18 17.08 2.65
C TYR A 51 -17.37 16.75 4.13
N TYR A 52 -16.39 17.09 4.97
CA TYR A 52 -16.47 16.83 6.41
C TYR A 52 -17.49 17.69 7.16
N ILE A 53 -17.86 18.84 6.62
CA ILE A 53 -18.98 19.67 7.12
C ILE A 53 -20.34 18.99 6.82
N GLY A 54 -20.40 18.11 5.82
CA GLY A 54 -21.64 17.45 5.38
C GLY A 54 -22.34 18.14 4.21
N ASN A 55 -21.69 19.11 3.57
CA ASN A 55 -22.26 19.87 2.45
C ASN A 55 -22.05 19.14 1.11
N THR A 56 -22.69 17.99 0.94
CA THR A 56 -22.48 17.07 -0.21
C THR A 56 -22.61 17.74 -1.57
N ARG A 57 -23.60 18.63 -1.75
CA ARG A 57 -23.82 19.35 -3.02
C ARG A 57 -22.66 20.28 -3.36
N GLU A 58 -22.19 21.05 -2.38
CA GLU A 58 -21.08 21.98 -2.57
C GLU A 58 -19.77 21.21 -2.81
N THR A 59 -19.54 20.12 -2.09
CA THR A 59 -18.39 19.24 -2.31
C THR A 59 -18.35 18.73 -3.76
N LEU A 60 -19.46 18.21 -4.27
CA LEU A 60 -19.54 17.70 -5.64
C LEU A 60 -19.25 18.81 -6.66
N ASN A 61 -19.87 19.99 -6.49
CA ASN A 61 -19.65 21.14 -7.36
C ASN A 61 -18.17 21.55 -7.38
N LEU A 62 -17.50 21.59 -6.21
CA LEU A 62 -16.09 21.96 -6.12
C LEU A 62 -15.19 20.98 -6.87
N PHE A 63 -15.43 19.66 -6.76
CA PHE A 63 -14.62 18.68 -7.50
C PHE A 63 -14.90 18.70 -9.01
N GLN A 64 -16.13 18.97 -9.44
CA GLN A 64 -16.45 19.18 -10.85
C GLN A 64 -15.78 20.45 -11.39
N GLU A 65 -15.85 21.56 -10.66
CA GLU A 65 -15.16 22.81 -11.01
C GLU A 65 -13.65 22.59 -11.14
N LEU A 66 -13.05 21.80 -10.24
CA LEU A 66 -11.64 21.44 -10.32
C LEU A 66 -11.30 20.74 -11.63
N GLN A 67 -12.10 19.75 -12.03
CA GLN A 67 -11.91 19.03 -13.29
C GLN A 67 -12.02 19.95 -14.50
N ASP A 68 -13.04 20.81 -14.54
CA ASP A 68 -13.34 21.63 -15.71
C ASP A 68 -12.31 22.75 -15.87
N ARG A 69 -11.97 23.43 -14.77
CA ARG A 69 -11.04 24.57 -14.77
C ARG A 69 -9.59 24.15 -14.93
N PHE A 70 -9.21 22.97 -14.45
CA PHE A 70 -7.85 22.44 -14.53
C PHE A 70 -7.78 21.17 -15.40
N SER A 71 -8.50 21.18 -16.52
CA SER A 71 -8.63 20.04 -17.42
C SER A 71 -7.31 19.57 -18.05
N SER A 72 -6.27 20.40 -18.04
CA SER A 72 -4.90 20.06 -18.46
C SER A 72 -4.03 19.45 -17.35
N HIS A 73 -4.52 19.41 -16.12
CA HIS A 73 -3.81 18.87 -14.97
C HIS A 73 -4.37 17.50 -14.57
N PRO A 74 -3.56 16.43 -14.53
CA PRO A 74 -4.01 15.09 -14.14
C PRO A 74 -4.53 15.06 -12.69
N GLU A 75 -3.96 15.88 -11.80
CA GLU A 75 -4.34 15.92 -10.39
C GLU A 75 -5.82 16.32 -10.20
N SER A 76 -6.40 17.09 -11.12
CA SER A 76 -7.81 17.50 -11.04
C SER A 76 -8.77 16.31 -11.13
N ARG A 77 -8.57 15.44 -12.13
CA ARG A 77 -9.36 14.22 -12.32
C ARG A 77 -9.07 13.20 -11.22
N LEU A 78 -7.82 13.11 -10.78
CA LEU A 78 -7.44 12.25 -9.66
C LEU A 78 -8.17 12.65 -8.37
N TYR A 79 -8.21 13.95 -8.02
CA TYR A 79 -8.91 14.43 -6.84
C TYR A 79 -10.41 14.14 -6.90
N TYR A 80 -11.03 14.35 -8.06
CA TYR A 80 -12.44 14.01 -8.23
C TYR A 80 -12.69 12.49 -8.13
N ALA A 81 -11.84 11.66 -8.74
CA ALA A 81 -11.92 10.22 -8.61
C ALA A 81 -11.78 9.76 -7.15
N ASN A 82 -10.82 10.31 -6.39
CA ASN A 82 -10.64 9.98 -4.97
C ASN A 82 -11.86 10.34 -4.12
N TYR A 83 -12.49 11.48 -4.40
CA TYR A 83 -13.78 11.81 -3.78
C TYR A 83 -14.86 10.77 -4.12
N LEU A 84 -14.99 10.38 -5.39
CA LEU A 84 -15.96 9.38 -5.82
C LEU A 84 -15.71 8.00 -5.17
N ILE A 85 -14.45 7.59 -5.02
CA ILE A 85 -14.07 6.38 -4.28
C ILE A 85 -14.51 6.50 -2.83
N LYS A 86 -14.25 7.65 -2.18
CA LYS A 86 -14.60 7.87 -0.78
C LYS A 86 -16.11 7.81 -0.51
N VAL A 87 -16.93 8.22 -1.48
CA VAL A 87 -18.40 8.10 -1.39
C VAL A 87 -18.93 6.81 -1.99
N HIS A 88 -18.06 5.82 -2.22
CA HIS A 88 -18.38 4.49 -2.76
C HIS A 88 -19.01 4.49 -4.16
N ASN A 89 -18.87 5.59 -4.92
CA ASN A 89 -19.31 5.66 -6.32
C ASN A 89 -18.22 5.12 -7.26
N TYR A 90 -17.92 3.83 -7.09
CA TYR A 90 -16.83 3.14 -7.78
C TYR A 90 -16.98 3.14 -9.30
N LYS A 91 -18.22 3.06 -9.80
CA LYS A 91 -18.50 3.08 -11.25
C LYS A 91 -18.08 4.39 -11.89
N SER A 92 -18.45 5.52 -11.28
CA SER A 92 -18.04 6.84 -11.77
C SER A 92 -16.55 7.06 -11.60
N ALA A 93 -15.98 6.65 -10.45
CA ALA A 93 -14.54 6.75 -10.21
C ALA A 93 -13.72 6.01 -11.28
N LYS A 94 -14.08 4.76 -11.59
CA LYS A 94 -13.43 3.97 -12.65
C LYS A 94 -13.51 4.69 -14.00
N LYS A 95 -14.67 5.26 -14.36
CA LYS A 95 -14.84 6.01 -15.62
C LYS A 95 -13.92 7.23 -15.68
N ILE A 96 -13.88 8.03 -14.61
CA ILE A 96 -13.02 9.21 -14.53
C ILE A 96 -11.55 8.82 -14.63
N LEU A 97 -11.10 7.82 -13.87
CA LEU A 97 -9.70 7.36 -13.91
C LEU A 97 -9.30 6.79 -15.27
N THR A 98 -10.17 6.01 -15.91
CA THR A 98 -9.92 5.48 -17.26
C THR A 98 -9.73 6.62 -18.26
N SER A 99 -10.62 7.62 -18.25
CA SER A 99 -10.48 8.80 -19.12
C SER A 99 -9.25 9.64 -18.78
N ALA A 100 -8.84 9.69 -17.51
CA ALA A 100 -7.65 10.41 -17.08
C ALA A 100 -6.38 9.74 -17.58
N ILE A 101 -6.33 8.40 -17.58
CA ILE A 101 -5.21 7.60 -18.11
C ILE A 101 -5.05 7.82 -19.62
N GLU A 102 -6.17 7.88 -20.37
CA GLU A 102 -6.13 8.16 -21.81
C GLU A 102 -5.55 9.55 -22.13
N LEU A 103 -5.87 10.55 -21.31
CA LEU A 103 -5.39 11.93 -21.49
C LEU A 103 -3.97 12.14 -20.97
N PHE A 104 -3.59 11.41 -19.92
CA PHE A 104 -2.31 11.56 -19.23
C PHE A 104 -1.64 10.19 -19.03
N PRO A 105 -1.22 9.54 -20.13
CA PRO A 105 -0.71 8.17 -20.07
C PRO A 105 0.60 8.04 -19.29
N ASP A 106 1.31 9.14 -19.04
CA ASP A 106 2.58 9.18 -18.30
C ASP A 106 2.41 9.30 -16.77
N GLN A 107 1.18 9.43 -16.26
CA GLN A 107 0.91 9.67 -14.85
C GLN A 107 0.61 8.38 -14.08
N LEU A 108 1.64 7.83 -13.44
CA LEU A 108 1.56 6.57 -12.68
C LEU A 108 0.51 6.55 -11.58
N GLU A 109 0.30 7.68 -10.91
CA GLU A 109 -0.65 7.78 -9.80
C GLU A 109 -2.08 7.44 -10.25
N LEU A 110 -2.45 7.78 -11.49
CA LEU A 110 -3.76 7.42 -12.04
C LEU A 110 -3.93 5.90 -12.18
N TYR A 111 -2.89 5.20 -12.63
CA TYR A 111 -2.90 3.74 -12.76
C TYR A 111 -2.93 3.06 -11.40
N LEU A 112 -2.15 3.55 -10.42
CA LEU A 112 -2.18 3.01 -9.05
C LEU A 112 -3.54 3.19 -8.39
N THR A 113 -4.14 4.38 -8.49
CA THR A 113 -5.47 4.63 -7.93
C THR A 113 -6.53 3.75 -8.58
N LEU A 114 -6.46 3.55 -9.90
CA LEU A 114 -7.36 2.64 -10.60
C LEU A 114 -7.13 1.18 -10.20
N ALA A 115 -5.89 0.74 -10.08
CA ALA A 115 -5.54 -0.61 -9.66
C ALA A 115 -6.00 -0.89 -8.21
N SER A 116 -5.80 0.06 -7.29
CA SER A 116 -6.30 -0.03 -5.91
C SER A 116 -7.82 -0.12 -5.89
N LEU A 117 -8.52 0.73 -6.64
CA LEU A 117 -9.98 0.64 -6.76
C LEU A 117 -10.45 -0.72 -7.29
N LEU A 118 -9.74 -1.28 -8.27
CA LEU A 118 -10.06 -2.60 -8.82
C LEU A 118 -9.76 -3.71 -7.82
N LYS A 119 -8.67 -3.60 -7.05
CA LYS A 119 -8.35 -4.51 -5.94
C LYS A 119 -9.44 -4.49 -4.87
N ASP A 120 -9.84 -3.30 -4.42
CA ASP A 120 -10.87 -3.12 -3.38
C ASP A 120 -12.28 -3.55 -3.82
N THR A 121 -12.45 -3.84 -5.12
CA THR A 121 -13.70 -4.35 -5.71
C THR A 121 -13.56 -5.78 -6.24
N ASP A 122 -12.58 -6.54 -5.74
CA ASP A 122 -12.29 -7.94 -6.06
C ASP A 122 -11.97 -8.22 -7.54
N ARG A 123 -11.48 -7.21 -8.26
CA ARG A 123 -11.12 -7.26 -9.69
C ARG A 123 -9.61 -7.28 -9.88
N SER A 124 -8.91 -8.09 -9.10
CA SER A 124 -7.44 -8.17 -9.07
C SER A 124 -6.82 -8.48 -10.44
N ASN A 125 -7.50 -9.25 -11.30
CA ASN A 125 -7.05 -9.53 -12.67
C ASN A 125 -6.98 -8.24 -13.51
N GLU A 126 -8.00 -7.39 -13.43
CA GLU A 126 -8.01 -6.11 -14.14
C GLU A 126 -6.99 -5.15 -13.55
N ALA A 127 -6.83 -5.13 -12.23
CA ALA A 127 -5.80 -4.34 -11.56
C ALA A 127 -4.40 -4.67 -12.11
N ILE A 128 -4.07 -5.97 -12.24
CA ILE A 128 -2.81 -6.42 -12.84
C ILE A 128 -2.65 -5.91 -14.28
N GLN A 129 -3.71 -5.95 -15.10
CA GLN A 129 -3.63 -5.45 -16.48
C GLN A 129 -3.38 -3.93 -16.53
N VAL A 130 -4.05 -3.17 -15.66
CA VAL A 130 -3.85 -1.71 -15.54
C VAL A 130 -2.41 -1.38 -15.16
N LEU A 131 -1.82 -2.10 -14.19
CA LEU A 131 -0.43 -1.86 -13.79
C LEU A 131 0.57 -2.30 -14.87
N LYS A 132 0.29 -3.38 -15.61
CA LYS A 132 1.10 -3.77 -16.78
C LYS A 132 1.05 -2.70 -17.87
N GLN A 133 -0.13 -2.13 -18.14
CA GLN A 133 -0.30 -1.01 -19.05
C GLN A 133 0.50 0.22 -18.58
N ALA A 134 0.53 0.49 -17.28
CA ALA A 134 1.37 1.57 -16.74
C ALA A 134 2.85 1.31 -17.08
N LEU A 135 3.35 0.09 -16.88
CA LEU A 135 4.74 -0.27 -17.17
C LEU A 135 5.09 -0.27 -18.67
N SER A 136 4.12 -0.38 -19.58
CA SER A 136 4.40 -0.29 -21.03
C SER A 136 4.64 1.14 -21.51
N GLN A 137 4.42 2.16 -20.68
CA GLN A 137 4.57 3.56 -21.08
C GLN A 137 6.06 3.96 -21.14
N GLU A 138 6.49 4.49 -22.29
CA GLU A 138 7.92 4.81 -22.54
C GLU A 138 8.38 6.09 -21.81
N LYS A 139 7.53 7.12 -21.75
CA LYS A 139 7.85 8.45 -21.17
C LYS A 139 7.70 8.50 -19.64
N LEU A 140 8.09 7.41 -18.99
CA LEU A 140 7.95 7.21 -17.56
C LEU A 140 9.11 7.83 -16.80
N SER A 141 9.17 9.17 -16.75
CA SER A 141 10.34 9.83 -16.17
C SER A 141 10.00 11.21 -15.61
N ARG A 142 10.16 11.34 -14.28
CA ARG A 142 10.36 12.58 -13.50
C ARG A 142 9.12 13.27 -12.90
N GLY A 143 8.12 12.52 -12.46
CA GLY A 143 7.21 13.01 -11.41
C GLY A 143 7.92 13.06 -10.04
N ARG A 144 7.70 14.10 -9.23
CA ARG A 144 7.96 14.00 -7.77
C ARG A 144 6.81 13.18 -7.18
N GLY A 145 7.07 11.97 -6.70
CA GLY A 145 6.04 11.08 -6.14
C GLY A 145 6.22 9.64 -6.63
N ILE A 146 5.12 9.03 -7.07
CA ILE A 146 5.04 7.64 -7.53
C ILE A 146 6.06 7.36 -8.65
N LYS A 147 6.85 6.31 -8.47
CA LYS A 147 7.88 5.82 -9.40
C LYS A 147 7.47 4.46 -9.97
N ARG A 148 8.17 4.02 -11.02
CA ARG A 148 8.01 2.68 -11.60
C ARG A 148 8.18 1.56 -10.56
N LYS A 149 9.02 1.76 -9.54
CA LYS A 149 9.22 0.78 -8.44
C LYS A 149 7.93 0.53 -7.64
N ASP A 150 7.08 1.55 -7.48
CA ASP A 150 5.83 1.44 -6.74
C ASP A 150 4.82 0.61 -7.54
N ILE A 151 4.83 0.74 -8.88
CA ILE A 151 4.02 -0.09 -9.78
C ILE A 151 4.45 -1.55 -9.72
N TRP A 152 5.76 -1.81 -9.75
CA TRP A 152 6.29 -3.17 -9.60
C TRP A 152 5.97 -3.78 -8.24
N SER A 153 6.03 -2.96 -7.18
CA SER A 153 5.65 -3.34 -5.81
C SER A 153 4.18 -3.77 -5.73
N GLU A 154 3.27 -2.93 -6.25
CA GLU A 154 1.83 -3.23 -6.24
C GLU A 154 1.51 -4.46 -7.09
N LEU A 155 2.19 -4.65 -8.23
CA LEU A 155 2.07 -5.88 -9.01
C LEU A 155 2.52 -7.11 -8.22
N GLY A 156 3.65 -7.02 -7.53
CA GLY A 156 4.17 -8.09 -6.70
C GLY A 156 3.18 -8.50 -5.61
N TYR A 157 2.60 -7.51 -4.92
CA TYR A 157 1.55 -7.71 -3.93
C TYR A 157 0.31 -8.39 -4.53
N LEU A 158 -0.19 -7.92 -5.67
CA LEU A 158 -1.37 -8.52 -6.33
C LEU A 158 -1.12 -9.96 -6.78
N TYR A 159 0.09 -10.29 -7.24
CA TYR A 159 0.45 -11.67 -7.56
C TYR A 159 0.56 -12.53 -6.30
N PHE A 160 1.13 -12.00 -5.22
CA PHE A 160 1.23 -12.67 -3.93
C PHE A 160 -0.16 -13.06 -3.39
N GLN A 161 -1.11 -12.11 -3.38
CA GLN A 161 -2.49 -12.36 -2.97
C GLN A 161 -3.19 -13.43 -3.82
N ARG A 162 -2.80 -13.58 -5.08
CA ARG A 162 -3.34 -14.59 -5.99
C ARG A 162 -2.65 -15.95 -5.89
N GLY A 163 -1.63 -16.09 -5.05
CA GLY A 163 -0.80 -17.29 -4.95
C GLY A 163 0.15 -17.50 -6.14
N ASP A 164 0.30 -16.51 -7.03
CA ASP A 164 1.32 -16.56 -8.10
C ASP A 164 2.66 -16.06 -7.55
N TYR A 165 3.26 -16.88 -6.68
CA TYR A 165 4.47 -16.52 -5.94
C TYR A 165 5.69 -16.30 -6.85
N ASN A 166 5.73 -16.97 -8.01
CA ASN A 166 6.81 -16.78 -8.99
C ASN A 166 6.74 -15.39 -9.64
N SER A 167 5.55 -14.98 -10.10
CA SER A 167 5.35 -13.62 -10.63
C SER A 167 5.54 -12.57 -9.54
N ALA A 168 5.08 -12.84 -8.31
CA ALA A 168 5.31 -11.97 -7.16
C ALA A 168 6.80 -11.73 -6.91
N LEU A 169 7.61 -12.80 -6.82
CA LEU A 169 9.06 -12.71 -6.67
C LEU A 169 9.72 -11.90 -7.79
N ALA A 170 9.33 -12.16 -9.05
CA ALA A 170 9.88 -11.45 -10.19
C ALA A 170 9.60 -9.94 -10.11
N SER A 171 8.34 -9.57 -9.79
CA SER A 171 7.91 -8.17 -9.66
C SER A 171 8.59 -7.48 -8.47
N LEU A 172 8.60 -8.09 -7.29
CA LEU A 172 9.17 -7.50 -6.07
C LEU A 172 10.70 -7.34 -6.17
N LYS A 173 11.40 -8.34 -6.72
CA LYS A 173 12.85 -8.23 -6.97
C LYS A 173 13.15 -7.16 -8.01
N THR A 174 12.26 -6.95 -8.99
CA THR A 174 12.42 -5.87 -9.96
C THR A 174 12.24 -4.51 -9.29
N ALA A 175 11.22 -4.34 -8.45
CA ALA A 175 11.04 -3.12 -7.65
C ALA A 175 12.28 -2.81 -6.80
N MET A 176 12.80 -3.83 -6.10
CA MET A 176 13.97 -3.72 -5.23
C MET A 176 15.25 -3.30 -5.96
N ARG A 177 15.47 -3.77 -7.20
CA ARG A 177 16.65 -3.39 -8.01
C ARG A 177 16.59 -1.95 -8.54
N MET A 178 15.41 -1.34 -8.56
CA MET A 178 15.22 0.02 -9.08
C MET A 178 15.53 1.11 -8.05
N ASP A 179 15.87 0.74 -6.81
CA ASP A 179 16.30 1.67 -5.78
C ASP A 179 17.81 1.85 -5.76
N GLU A 180 18.24 3.11 -5.65
CA GLU A 180 19.59 3.49 -5.25
C GLU A 180 19.69 3.69 -3.73
N GLU A 181 18.55 3.90 -3.05
CA GLU A 181 18.44 3.98 -1.59
C GLU A 181 17.48 2.89 -1.12
N GLU A 182 17.99 1.95 -0.32
CA GLU A 182 17.31 0.82 0.32
C GLU A 182 15.88 1.16 0.86
N THR A 183 14.85 1.18 0.01
CA THR A 183 13.45 1.31 0.45
C THR A 183 12.85 -0.09 0.60
N PHE A 184 12.83 -0.52 1.85
CA PHE A 184 12.73 -1.89 2.36
C PHE A 184 11.30 -2.44 2.51
N LEU A 185 10.42 -2.26 1.53
CA LEU A 185 8.99 -2.54 1.78
C LEU A 185 8.57 -4.02 1.67
N HIS A 186 9.44 -4.95 1.22
CA HIS A 186 8.96 -6.27 0.78
C HIS A 186 9.80 -7.49 1.18
N TYR A 187 10.72 -7.40 2.14
CA TYR A 187 11.58 -8.55 2.48
C TYR A 187 10.82 -9.70 3.13
N ASP A 188 9.86 -9.39 3.99
CA ASP A 188 8.89 -10.32 4.55
C ASP A 188 8.09 -11.02 3.44
N MET A 189 7.52 -10.26 2.49
CA MET A 189 6.70 -10.81 1.42
C MET A 189 7.54 -11.62 0.43
N ILE A 190 8.77 -11.19 0.14
CA ILE A 190 9.73 -11.96 -0.66
C ILE A 190 10.09 -13.27 0.05
N ALA A 191 10.36 -13.24 1.35
CA ALA A 191 10.64 -14.44 2.14
C ALA A 191 9.47 -15.42 2.13
N GLN A 192 8.25 -14.93 2.34
CA GLN A 192 7.03 -15.73 2.24
C GLN A 192 6.86 -16.32 0.84
N CYS A 193 7.10 -15.54 -0.23
CA CYS A 193 7.07 -16.11 -1.58
C CYS A 193 8.11 -17.22 -1.76
N TYR A 194 9.32 -17.06 -1.25
CA TYR A 194 10.36 -18.09 -1.32
C TYR A 194 9.98 -19.36 -0.56
N LEU A 195 9.35 -19.24 0.62
CA LEU A 195 8.79 -20.38 1.33
C LEU A 195 7.77 -21.13 0.47
N LYS A 196 6.85 -20.40 -0.15
CA LYS A 196 5.78 -20.98 -0.97
C LYS A 196 6.27 -21.65 -2.25
N VAL A 197 7.42 -21.25 -2.77
CA VAL A 197 8.08 -21.93 -3.91
C VAL A 197 9.15 -22.95 -3.46
N SER A 198 9.17 -23.30 -2.17
CA SER A 198 10.09 -24.28 -1.56
C SER A 198 11.58 -23.92 -1.63
N ASP A 199 11.92 -22.64 -1.79
CA ASP A 199 13.29 -22.14 -1.70
C ASP A 199 13.59 -21.60 -0.30
N HIS A 200 13.66 -22.52 0.66
CA HIS A 200 13.79 -22.20 2.08
C HIS A 200 15.09 -21.46 2.41
N LYS A 201 16.17 -21.70 1.65
CA LYS A 201 17.45 -21.00 1.84
C LYS A 201 17.34 -19.51 1.51
N ASN A 202 16.70 -19.17 0.39
CA ASN A 202 16.46 -17.77 0.08
C ASN A 202 15.41 -17.16 1.01
N ALA A 203 14.41 -17.92 1.48
CA ALA A 203 13.49 -17.44 2.50
C ALA A 203 14.24 -16.98 3.76
N LEU A 204 15.09 -17.84 4.34
CA LEU A 204 15.92 -17.49 5.51
C LEU A 204 16.79 -16.25 5.25
N LYS A 205 17.43 -16.19 4.09
CA LYS A 205 18.25 -15.02 3.72
C LYS A 205 17.45 -13.72 3.75
N PHE A 206 16.23 -13.70 3.21
CA PHE A 206 15.39 -12.50 3.19
C PHE A 206 14.80 -12.18 4.57
N ILE A 207 14.54 -13.18 5.41
CA ILE A 207 14.15 -12.98 6.81
C ILE A 207 15.28 -12.34 7.60
N ASP A 208 16.51 -12.85 7.48
CA ASP A 208 17.66 -12.28 8.19
C ASP A 208 17.94 -10.84 7.72
N LEU A 209 17.73 -10.55 6.44
CA LEU A 209 17.80 -9.19 5.91
C LEU A 209 16.69 -8.30 6.48
N TYR A 210 15.46 -8.81 6.63
CA TYR A 210 14.35 -8.09 7.26
C TYR A 210 14.71 -7.72 8.71
N ILE A 211 15.07 -8.72 9.53
CA ILE A 211 15.41 -8.54 10.95
C ILE A 211 16.58 -7.55 11.10
N LYS A 212 17.63 -7.69 10.27
CA LYS A 212 18.80 -6.81 10.34
C LYS A 212 18.45 -5.33 10.10
N TYR A 213 17.48 -5.07 9.23
CA TYR A 213 17.13 -3.70 8.86
C TYR A 213 16.17 -3.05 9.85
N PHE A 214 15.11 -3.75 10.23
CA PHE A 214 14.17 -3.24 11.22
C PHE A 214 14.81 -3.16 12.62
N GLY A 215 15.88 -3.93 12.86
CA GLY A 215 16.59 -3.96 14.14
C GLY A 215 15.82 -4.71 15.23
N GLU A 216 14.62 -5.16 14.92
CA GLU A 216 13.76 -5.97 15.74
C GLU A 216 13.12 -7.08 14.89
N SER A 217 12.80 -8.18 15.54
CA SER A 217 11.98 -9.26 14.98
C SER A 217 10.59 -9.16 15.59
N ASP A 218 9.56 -9.48 14.82
CA ASP A 218 8.20 -9.72 15.31
C ASP A 218 7.91 -11.23 15.40
N ALA A 219 6.80 -11.61 16.06
CA ALA A 219 6.46 -13.02 16.21
C ALA A 219 6.16 -13.69 14.86
N ASP A 220 5.46 -12.98 13.96
CA ASP A 220 5.08 -13.47 12.64
C ASP A 220 6.30 -13.86 11.80
N ILE A 221 7.31 -12.98 11.70
CA ILE A 221 8.52 -13.26 10.93
C ILE A 221 9.34 -14.41 11.54
N LEU A 222 9.29 -14.58 12.87
CA LEU A 222 9.94 -15.70 13.56
C LEU A 222 9.23 -17.03 13.31
N VAL A 223 7.89 -17.03 13.19
CA VAL A 223 7.13 -18.22 12.74
C VAL A 223 7.51 -18.56 11.29
N VAL A 224 7.57 -17.57 10.41
CA VAL A 224 8.05 -17.75 9.02
C VAL A 224 9.48 -18.31 8.99
N LYS A 225 10.36 -17.83 9.88
CA LYS A 225 11.73 -18.35 10.03
C LYS A 225 11.75 -19.79 10.49
N ALA A 226 10.93 -20.12 11.47
CA ALA A 226 10.80 -21.48 11.98
C ALA A 226 10.35 -22.45 10.88
N ARG A 227 9.37 -22.05 10.05
CA ARG A 227 8.89 -22.88 8.93
C ARG A 227 10.01 -23.18 7.95
N ALA A 228 10.81 -22.18 7.61
CA ALA A 228 11.95 -22.35 6.71
C ALA A 228 12.97 -23.36 7.28
N HIS A 229 13.30 -23.26 8.57
CA HIS A 229 14.19 -24.20 9.25
C HIS A 229 13.59 -25.61 9.35
N ALA A 230 12.28 -25.73 9.64
CA ALA A 230 11.60 -27.02 9.73
C ALA A 230 11.64 -27.76 8.37
N GLN A 231 11.39 -27.06 7.27
CA GLN A 231 11.47 -27.61 5.92
C GLN A 231 12.90 -27.96 5.49
N LEU A 232 13.91 -27.33 6.09
CA LEU A 232 15.32 -27.70 5.94
C LEU A 232 15.76 -28.85 6.87
N GLN A 233 14.85 -29.43 7.66
CA GLN A 233 15.15 -30.45 8.68
C GLN A 233 16.05 -29.94 9.82
N GLU A 234 16.09 -28.63 10.02
CA GLU A 234 16.85 -27.97 11.09
C GLU A 234 15.97 -27.76 12.32
N SER A 235 15.39 -28.86 12.85
CA SER A 235 14.34 -28.80 13.89
C SER A 235 14.74 -28.01 15.13
N HIS A 236 16.01 -28.06 15.54
CA HIS A 236 16.50 -27.29 16.69
C HIS A 236 16.41 -25.77 16.47
N LEU A 237 16.68 -25.28 15.26
CA LEU A 237 16.57 -23.86 14.91
C LEU A 237 15.11 -23.44 14.73
N ALA A 238 14.28 -24.35 14.21
CA ALA A 238 12.84 -24.13 14.11
C ALA A 238 12.21 -23.96 15.51
N CYS A 239 12.51 -24.87 16.45
CA CYS A 239 12.05 -24.77 17.84
C CYS A 239 12.56 -23.49 18.51
N ALA A 240 13.83 -23.13 18.31
CA ALA A 240 14.39 -21.91 18.88
C ALA A 240 13.66 -20.65 18.39
N SER A 241 13.33 -20.60 17.10
CA SER A 241 12.59 -19.47 16.50
C SER A 241 11.14 -19.41 17.02
N LEU A 242 10.47 -20.56 17.17
CA LEU A 242 9.12 -20.63 17.76
C LEU A 242 9.11 -20.25 19.24
N LEU A 243 10.09 -20.67 20.03
CA LEU A 243 10.20 -20.27 21.43
C LEU A 243 10.43 -18.76 21.57
N GLN A 244 11.21 -18.18 20.65
CA GLN A 244 11.40 -16.74 20.61
C GLN A 244 10.08 -16.04 20.29
N ALA A 245 9.34 -16.47 19.25
CA ALA A 245 8.02 -15.93 18.92
C ALA A 245 7.04 -16.05 20.12
N TYR A 246 6.99 -17.23 20.74
CA TYR A 246 6.17 -17.50 21.92
C TYR A 246 6.48 -16.53 23.07
N SER A 247 7.77 -16.28 23.34
CA SER A 247 8.19 -15.38 24.42
C SER A 247 7.79 -13.92 24.21
N MET A 248 7.56 -13.51 22.96
CA MET A 248 7.15 -12.14 22.62
C MET A 248 5.67 -11.90 22.89
N GLU A 249 4.83 -12.90 22.63
CA GLU A 249 3.36 -12.78 22.72
C GLU A 249 2.73 -13.57 23.87
N ASN A 250 3.52 -14.32 24.63
CA ASN A 250 3.06 -15.28 25.64
C ASN A 250 2.06 -16.32 25.08
N GLY A 251 2.25 -16.67 23.81
CA GLY A 251 1.38 -17.55 23.04
C GLY A 251 1.93 -17.77 21.63
N LEU A 252 1.43 -18.79 20.94
CA LEU A 252 1.68 -18.96 19.52
C LEU A 252 0.34 -18.97 18.80
N LYS A 253 0.23 -18.17 17.74
CA LYS A 253 -0.88 -18.21 16.80
C LYS A 253 -0.39 -18.79 15.50
N LEU A 254 -0.89 -19.96 15.15
CA LEU A 254 -0.40 -20.73 14.01
C LEU A 254 -1.56 -21.03 13.07
N SER A 255 -1.31 -20.95 11.78
CA SER A 255 -2.27 -21.38 10.77
C SER A 255 -2.23 -22.90 10.56
N ALA A 256 -3.30 -23.46 9.99
CA ALA A 256 -3.31 -24.86 9.55
C ALA A 256 -2.14 -25.20 8.60
N GLU A 257 -1.71 -24.24 7.78
CA GLU A 257 -0.55 -24.41 6.90
C GLU A 257 0.77 -24.52 7.70
N ASP A 258 0.91 -23.76 8.77
CA ASP A 258 2.09 -23.82 9.62
C ASP A 258 2.23 -25.22 10.26
N MET A 259 1.11 -25.85 10.62
CA MET A 259 1.11 -27.23 11.13
C MET A 259 1.60 -28.26 10.12
N VAL A 260 1.31 -28.05 8.83
CA VAL A 260 1.84 -28.91 7.76
C VAL A 260 3.36 -28.77 7.69
N ASP A 261 3.86 -27.53 7.73
CA ASP A 261 5.30 -27.26 7.70
C ASP A 261 6.03 -27.72 8.96
N PHE A 262 5.37 -27.69 10.12
CA PHE A 262 5.90 -28.15 11.40
C PHE A 262 5.68 -29.65 11.66
N GLY A 263 5.28 -30.42 10.65
CA GLY A 263 5.20 -31.89 10.72
C GLY A 263 6.37 -32.56 11.46
N PRO A 264 7.64 -32.19 11.20
CA PRO A 264 8.79 -32.75 11.93
C PRO A 264 8.80 -32.44 13.43
N LEU A 265 8.27 -31.29 13.85
CA LEU A 265 8.24 -30.85 15.26
C LEU A 265 7.06 -31.48 16.03
N LEU A 266 5.96 -31.78 15.34
CA LEU A 266 4.83 -32.51 15.93
C LEU A 266 5.27 -33.89 16.43
N GLN A 267 6.16 -34.57 15.70
CA GLN A 267 6.67 -35.89 16.07
C GLN A 267 7.55 -35.87 17.33
N THR A 268 8.10 -34.71 17.70
CA THR A 268 8.95 -34.57 18.88
C THR A 268 8.17 -34.19 20.13
N GLY A 269 6.85 -34.00 20.04
CA GLY A 269 6.02 -33.50 21.14
C GLY A 269 6.34 -32.05 21.53
N PHE A 270 6.91 -31.25 20.62
CA PHE A 270 7.35 -29.87 20.94
C PHE A 270 6.18 -29.01 21.41
N PHE A 271 5.06 -29.04 20.69
CA PHE A 271 3.89 -28.23 21.00
C PHE A 271 3.18 -28.68 22.28
N ASP A 272 3.34 -29.93 22.71
CA ASP A 272 2.79 -30.43 23.98
C ASP A 272 3.45 -29.79 25.21
N THR A 273 4.63 -29.16 25.02
CA THR A 273 5.37 -28.46 26.08
C THR A 273 4.98 -26.99 26.24
N LEU A 274 4.12 -26.46 25.37
CA LEU A 274 3.72 -25.07 25.34
C LEU A 274 2.26 -24.92 25.75
N GLU A 275 1.97 -23.93 26.60
CA GLU A 275 0.61 -23.47 26.86
C GLU A 275 0.24 -22.40 25.81
N ASN A 276 -1.06 -22.07 25.65
CA ASN A 276 -1.53 -20.98 24.78
C ASN A 276 -1.07 -21.08 23.30
N VAL A 277 -1.09 -22.28 22.73
CA VAL A 277 -0.93 -22.49 21.28
C VAL A 277 -2.32 -22.49 20.64
N GLU A 278 -2.64 -21.44 19.91
CA GLU A 278 -3.87 -21.28 19.14
C GLU A 278 -3.62 -21.67 17.68
N ILE A 279 -4.50 -22.52 17.12
CA ILE A 279 -4.46 -22.89 15.71
C ILE A 279 -5.68 -22.28 15.02
N ASP A 280 -5.44 -21.35 14.11
CA ASP A 280 -6.50 -20.77 13.29
C ASP A 280 -6.95 -21.80 12.24
N GLU A 281 -8.17 -22.31 12.42
CA GLU A 281 -8.89 -23.10 11.41
C GLU A 281 -9.40 -22.14 10.33
N ALA A 282 -8.74 -22.13 9.18
CA ALA A 282 -9.13 -21.34 8.01
C ALA A 282 -10.47 -21.76 7.41
#